data_AF-U2QLW2-F1
#
_entry.id   AF-U2QLW2-F1
#
_cell.length_a   1.000
_cell.length_b   1.000
_cell.length_c   1.000
_cell.angle_alpha   90.00
_cell.angle_beta   90.00
_cell.angle_gamma   90.00
#
_symmetry.space_group_name_H-M   'P 1'
#
loop_
_entity.id
_entity.type
_entity.pdbx_description
1 polymer ?
#
loop_
_entity_poly.entity_id
_entity_poly.type
_entity_poly.pdbx_seq_one_letter_code
_entity_poly.pdbx_strand_id
1 'polypeptide(L)'
;MYLHVVTNDEAEARNLLSAGRVFGVIELPSSFEEQVAQGESVEVRLTTYNAMADVDKNVRLSVMRALNAYSRDTYHAPFTVRVVSKDGSVVSRTGFLASGSIIYGIVFAGVLFGGVATARQWEMRTIKGLRVAPVSGILIGTGFLLANAIRSIVIGMIMVVVAVTCTDFSLPEEKWMMAAVLMLTSFFATAIGMLVGTLTRRFYATLPVAGITAILLWFLSGGFQDLVAVRGTFLFALSRVLPTSYAFDVLRGSNLEESVLLACVGVLAVMTVGVVAMSLAVLHRSLSRMGRRGVES
;
A
#
# COMPACT_ATOMS: atom_id res chain seq x y z
N MET A 1 0.01 24.81 -4.84
CA MET A 1 -0.58 24.34 -3.58
C MET A 1 -0.69 25.55 -2.68
N TYR A 2 -1.89 25.91 -2.23
CA TYR A 2 -2.08 26.98 -1.25
C TYR A 2 -2.09 26.31 0.13
N LEU A 3 -1.06 26.56 0.92
CA LEU A 3 -0.99 26.09 2.30
C LEU A 3 -1.77 27.09 3.17
N HIS A 4 -2.55 26.59 4.11
CA HIS A 4 -3.23 27.39 5.12
C HIS A 4 -2.73 26.96 6.50
N VAL A 5 -2.64 27.92 7.42
CA VAL A 5 -2.28 27.66 8.81
C VAL A 5 -3.47 26.99 9.49
N VAL A 6 -3.25 25.83 10.10
CA VAL A 6 -4.30 25.07 10.81
C VAL A 6 -4.30 25.40 12.29
N THR A 7 -3.12 25.49 12.91
CA THR A 7 -2.93 25.85 14.32
C THR A 7 -1.58 26.53 14.51
N ASN A 8 -1.47 27.34 15.56
CA ASN A 8 -0.20 27.91 16.04
C ASN A 8 0.25 27.26 17.36
N ASP A 9 -0.56 26.38 17.96
CA ASP A 9 -0.19 25.67 19.17
C ASP A 9 0.78 24.53 18.85
N GLU A 10 1.92 24.47 19.54
CA GLU A 10 2.97 23.50 19.23
C GLU A 10 2.53 22.06 19.51
N ALA A 11 1.84 21.83 20.63
CA ALA A 11 1.39 20.49 21.02
C ALA A 11 0.32 19.97 20.04
N GLU A 12 -0.63 20.83 19.67
CA GLU A 12 -1.63 20.54 18.65
C GLU A 12 -0.99 20.30 17.28
N ALA A 13 -0.02 21.15 16.87
CA ALA A 13 0.69 20.99 15.59
C ALA A 13 1.43 19.64 15.52
N ARG A 14 2.13 19.25 16.59
CA ARG A 14 2.81 17.94 16.69
C ARG A 14 1.81 16.78 16.63
N ASN A 15 0.67 16.89 17.30
CA ASN A 15 -0.40 15.90 17.27
C ASN A 15 -1.05 15.78 15.88
N LEU A 16 -1.29 16.90 15.21
CA LEU A 16 -1.84 16.91 13.84
C LEU A 16 -0.84 16.33 12.85
N LEU A 17 0.45 16.60 13.02
CA LEU A 17 1.51 16.04 12.19
C LEU A 17 1.64 14.54 12.38
N SER A 18 1.70 14.04 13.61
CA SER A 18 1.76 12.60 13.90
C SER A 18 0.49 11.88 13.42
N ALA A 19 -0.66 12.54 13.50
CA ALA A 19 -1.92 12.06 12.94
C ALA A 19 -2.01 12.19 11.40
N GLY A 20 -0.99 12.72 10.71
CA GLY A 20 -0.97 12.92 9.26
C GLY A 20 -2.11 13.81 8.74
N ARG A 21 -2.61 14.73 9.58
CA ARG A 21 -3.68 15.68 9.25
C ARG A 21 -3.16 17.00 8.68
N VAL A 22 -1.86 17.25 8.80
CA VAL A 22 -1.16 18.38 8.19
C VAL A 22 0.05 17.87 7.41
N PHE A 23 0.44 18.60 6.36
CA PHE A 23 1.58 18.22 5.50
C PHE A 23 2.94 18.50 6.16
N GLY A 24 2.98 19.43 7.10
CA GLY A 24 4.19 19.76 7.85
C GLY A 24 3.96 20.81 8.91
N VAL A 25 4.90 20.89 9.84
CA VAL A 25 5.00 21.89 10.91
C VAL A 25 6.21 22.77 10.60
N ILE A 26 6.00 24.08 10.66
CA ILE A 26 7.03 25.09 10.44
C ILE A 26 7.40 25.63 11.82
N GLU A 27 8.64 25.45 12.25
CA GLU A 27 9.18 26.05 13.47
C GLU A 27 9.96 27.32 13.07
N LEU A 28 9.47 28.48 13.50
CA LEU A 28 10.13 29.77 13.31
C LEU A 28 11.00 30.07 14.55
N PRO A 29 12.27 30.49 14.37
CA PRO A 29 13.10 30.90 15.50
C PRO A 29 12.55 32.18 16.16
N SER A 30 12.78 32.37 17.46
CA SER A 30 12.37 33.59 18.17
C SER A 30 13.02 34.86 17.61
N SER A 31 14.21 34.73 17.00
CA SER A 31 14.92 35.81 16.31
C SER A 31 14.44 36.06 14.87
N PHE A 32 13.37 35.39 14.41
CA PHE A 32 12.92 35.47 13.02
C PHE A 32 12.64 36.90 12.57
N GLU A 33 11.82 37.65 13.32
CA GLU A 33 11.45 39.01 12.93
C GLU A 33 12.65 39.97 12.92
N GLU A 34 13.55 39.84 13.89
CA GLU A 34 14.75 40.67 14.00
C GLU A 34 15.71 40.42 12.83
N GLN A 35 15.99 39.15 12.52
CA GLN A 35 16.87 38.77 11.41
C GLN A 35 16.27 39.15 10.05
N VAL A 36 14.95 38.98 9.88
CA VAL A 36 14.25 39.41 8.66
C VAL A 36 14.30 40.93 8.48
N ALA A 37 14.12 41.70 9.55
CA ALA A 37 14.22 43.16 9.51
C ALA A 37 15.63 43.66 9.15
N GLN A 38 16.66 42.90 9.54
CA GLN A 38 18.07 43.19 9.23
C GLN A 38 18.50 42.68 7.83
N GLY A 39 17.63 42.00 7.09
CA GLY A 39 17.93 41.43 5.79
C GLY A 39 18.84 40.19 5.85
N GLU A 40 18.96 39.56 7.02
CA GLU A 40 19.77 38.38 7.24
C GLU A 40 19.07 37.11 6.74
N SER A 41 19.85 36.04 6.50
CA SER A 41 19.30 34.74 6.13
C SER A 41 18.81 34.00 7.37
N VAL A 42 17.51 33.65 7.38
CA VAL A 42 16.90 32.91 8.49
C VAL A 42 16.73 31.45 8.14
N GLU A 43 17.18 30.59 9.05
CA GLU A 43 16.90 29.15 8.98
C GLU A 43 15.53 28.87 9.58
N VAL A 44 14.64 28.30 8.77
CA VAL A 44 13.30 27.90 9.20
C VAL A 44 13.23 26.40 9.17
N ARG A 45 12.84 25.79 10.29
CA ARG A 45 12.76 24.33 10.36
C ARG A 45 11.40 23.88 9.83
N LEU A 46 11.41 22.91 8.92
CA LEU A 46 10.19 22.27 8.43
C LEU A 46 10.26 20.80 8.81
N THR A 47 9.27 20.34 9.57
CA THR A 47 9.06 18.91 9.81
C THR A 47 7.86 18.49 9.00
N THR A 48 8.07 17.71 7.94
CA THR A 48 7.00 17.14 7.12
C THR A 48 6.66 15.74 7.59
N TYR A 49 5.47 15.29 7.26
CA TYR A 49 5.18 13.86 7.30
C TYR A 49 5.86 13.24 6.09
N ASN A 50 6.98 12.56 6.31
CA ASN A 50 7.88 11.99 5.29
C ASN A 50 7.18 10.93 4.41
N ALA A 51 6.39 11.41 3.46
CA ALA A 51 5.54 10.62 2.58
C ALA A 51 6.23 10.31 1.24
N MET A 52 6.83 11.35 0.62
CA MET A 52 7.58 11.24 -0.63
C MET A 52 8.44 12.49 -0.86
N ALA A 53 9.64 12.33 -1.43
CA ALA A 53 10.55 13.43 -1.71
C ALA A 53 9.94 14.59 -2.52
N ASP A 54 9.05 14.29 -3.47
CA ASP A 54 8.40 15.33 -4.28
C ASP A 54 7.36 16.11 -3.48
N VAL A 55 6.63 15.46 -2.57
CA VAL A 55 5.66 16.13 -1.69
C VAL A 55 6.42 17.04 -0.74
N ASP A 56 7.49 16.53 -0.12
CA ASP A 56 8.40 17.31 0.72
C ASP A 56 8.98 18.53 -0.01
N LYS A 57 9.47 18.33 -1.23
CA LYS A 57 9.97 19.42 -2.08
C LYS A 57 8.89 20.45 -2.38
N ASN A 58 7.67 20.02 -2.71
CA ASN A 58 6.57 20.92 -3.04
C ASN A 58 6.08 21.71 -1.83
N VAL A 59 6.00 21.08 -0.65
CA VAL A 59 5.68 21.76 0.62
C VAL A 59 6.79 22.76 0.94
N ARG A 60 8.06 22.33 0.91
CA ARG A 60 9.23 23.20 1.14
C ARG A 60 9.24 24.41 0.22
N LEU A 61 9.05 24.22 -1.09
CA LEU A 61 9.00 25.31 -2.06
C LEU A 61 7.80 26.23 -1.82
N SER A 62 6.65 25.69 -1.38
CA SER A 62 5.47 26.50 -1.06
C SER A 62 5.70 27.35 0.20
N VAL A 63 6.33 26.79 1.23
CA VAL A 63 6.73 27.52 2.45
C VAL A 63 7.75 28.60 2.14
N MET A 64 8.81 28.28 1.38
CA MET A 64 9.80 29.27 0.94
C MET A 64 9.14 30.42 0.17
N ARG A 65 8.21 30.12 -0.74
CA ARG A 65 7.48 31.16 -1.49
C ARG A 65 6.62 32.02 -0.58
N ALA A 66 5.92 31.43 0.39
CA ALA A 66 5.08 32.16 1.33
C ALA A 66 5.90 33.11 2.23
N LEU A 67 7.02 32.63 2.77
CA LEU A 67 7.93 33.44 3.59
C LEU A 67 8.60 34.56 2.78
N ASN A 68 9.04 34.26 1.55
CA ASN A 68 9.61 35.28 0.66
C ASN A 68 8.57 36.32 0.19
N ALA A 69 7.29 35.96 0.13
CA ALA A 69 6.21 36.91 -0.15
C ALA A 69 5.94 37.81 1.06
N TYR A 70 5.78 37.22 2.25
CA TYR A 70 5.64 37.95 3.52
C TYR A 70 6.76 38.97 3.72
N SER A 71 8.00 38.57 3.44
CA SER A 71 9.16 39.44 3.48
C SER A 71 9.07 40.64 2.55
N ARG A 72 8.74 40.39 1.28
CA ARG A 72 8.67 41.44 0.27
C ARG A 72 7.58 42.44 0.58
N ASP A 73 6.45 41.96 1.10
CA ASP A 73 5.29 42.79 1.40
C ASP A 73 5.47 43.60 2.70
N THR A 74 6.17 43.04 3.70
CA THR A 74 6.31 43.64 5.04
C THR A 74 7.61 44.44 5.21
N TYR A 75 8.73 43.93 4.69
CA TYR A 75 10.08 44.46 4.94
C TYR A 75 10.80 44.92 3.67
N HIS A 76 10.22 44.69 2.49
CA HIS A 76 10.79 45.07 1.18
C HIS A 76 12.23 44.59 0.91
N ALA A 77 12.71 43.58 1.65
CA ALA A 77 14.05 43.02 1.54
C ALA A 77 13.98 41.57 1.01
N PRO A 78 14.90 41.13 0.13
CA PRO A 78 14.98 39.73 -0.26
C PRO A 78 15.79 38.94 0.78
N PHE A 79 15.16 38.14 1.64
CA PHE A 79 15.89 37.16 2.45
C PHE A 79 15.88 35.76 1.82
N THR A 80 16.90 34.97 2.14
CA THR A 80 17.02 33.57 1.68
C THR A 80 16.57 32.66 2.82
N VAL A 81 15.33 32.13 2.73
CA VAL A 81 14.87 31.09 3.65
C VAL A 81 15.65 29.80 3.37
N ARG A 82 16.39 29.30 4.35
CA ARG A 82 16.90 27.93 4.29
C ARG A 82 15.95 27.03 5.07
N VAL A 83 15.20 26.20 4.36
CA VAL A 83 14.32 25.22 4.98
C VAL A 83 15.08 23.92 5.20
N VAL A 84 15.28 23.54 6.46
CA VAL A 84 15.96 22.30 6.84
C VAL A 84 14.92 21.26 7.29
N SER A 85 14.89 20.11 6.61
CA SER A 85 14.08 18.96 7.03
C SER A 85 14.75 18.29 8.22
N LYS A 86 13.97 18.05 9.28
CA LYS A 86 14.43 17.39 10.51
C LYS A 86 14.64 15.87 10.32
N ASP A 87 13.89 15.25 9.42
CA ASP A 87 13.97 13.81 9.16
C ASP A 87 14.87 13.54 7.96
N GLY A 88 16.02 12.92 8.21
CA GLY A 88 17.05 12.64 7.19
C GLY A 88 16.72 11.51 6.21
N SER A 89 15.62 10.77 6.41
CA SER A 89 15.29 9.56 5.64
C SER A 89 14.16 9.78 4.63
N VAL A 90 14.21 10.84 3.82
CA VAL A 90 13.14 11.10 2.85
C VAL A 90 12.98 9.91 1.89
N VAL A 91 11.78 9.31 1.83
CA VAL A 91 11.53 8.21 0.90
C VAL A 91 11.72 8.73 -0.52
N SER A 92 12.74 8.21 -1.21
CA SER A 92 13.04 8.62 -2.58
C SER A 92 11.86 8.25 -3.50
N ARG A 93 11.61 9.05 -4.54
CA ARG A 93 10.55 8.74 -5.51
C ARG A 93 10.75 7.35 -6.12
N THR A 94 12.00 6.98 -6.39
CA THR A 94 12.36 5.66 -6.92
C THR A 94 12.04 4.55 -5.91
N GLY A 95 12.38 4.73 -4.62
CA GLY A 95 12.03 3.79 -3.55
C GLY A 95 10.52 3.66 -3.31
N PHE A 96 9.79 4.77 -3.43
CA PHE A 96 8.32 4.78 -3.37
C PHE A 96 7.69 3.96 -4.51
N LEU A 97 8.19 4.14 -5.74
CA LEU A 97 7.72 3.37 -6.90
C LEU A 97 8.18 1.91 -6.84
N ALA A 98 9.35 1.63 -6.28
CA ALA A 98 9.86 0.29 -6.06
C ALA A 98 8.97 -0.50 -5.08
N SER A 99 8.65 0.08 -3.90
CA SER A 99 7.68 -0.50 -2.96
C SER A 99 6.29 -0.69 -3.59
N GLY A 100 5.85 0.28 -4.40
CA GLY A 100 4.69 0.18 -5.28
C GLY A 100 4.72 -1.09 -6.14
N SER A 101 5.82 -1.29 -6.85
CA SER A 101 6.02 -2.39 -7.81
C SER A 101 6.10 -3.76 -7.13
N ILE A 102 6.70 -3.86 -5.94
CA ILE A 102 6.74 -5.09 -5.15
C ILE A 102 5.33 -5.58 -4.83
N ILE A 103 4.50 -4.71 -4.23
CA ILE A 103 3.12 -5.06 -3.88
C ILE A 103 2.31 -5.34 -5.15
N TYR A 104 2.48 -4.55 -6.21
CA TYR A 104 1.80 -4.81 -7.49
C TYR A 104 2.14 -6.19 -8.04
N GLY A 105 3.42 -6.56 -8.10
CA GLY A 105 3.86 -7.83 -8.64
C GLY A 105 3.24 -9.02 -7.91
N ILE A 106 3.18 -8.95 -6.58
CA ILE A 106 2.57 -9.99 -5.73
C ILE A 106 1.06 -10.05 -5.93
N VAL A 107 0.38 -8.90 -5.86
CA VAL A 107 -1.08 -8.85 -6.01
C VAL A 107 -1.49 -9.32 -7.40
N PHE A 108 -0.80 -8.84 -8.44
CA PHE A 108 -1.05 -9.24 -9.81
C PHE A 108 -0.80 -10.74 -10.02
N ALA A 109 0.35 -11.26 -9.58
CA ALA A 109 0.67 -12.68 -9.67
C ALA A 109 -0.35 -13.55 -8.93
N GLY A 110 -0.67 -13.22 -7.68
CA GLY A 110 -1.61 -13.96 -6.86
C GLY A 110 -3.01 -14.00 -7.48
N VAL A 111 -3.56 -12.83 -7.82
CA VAL A 111 -4.90 -12.75 -8.41
C VAL A 111 -4.96 -13.45 -9.77
N LEU A 112 -3.96 -13.23 -10.63
CA LEU A 112 -3.92 -13.81 -11.96
C LEU A 112 -3.76 -15.33 -11.91
N PHE A 113 -2.74 -15.85 -11.22
CA PHE A 113 -2.49 -17.29 -11.16
C PHE A 113 -3.55 -18.02 -10.37
N GLY A 114 -4.00 -17.48 -9.23
CA GLY A 114 -5.10 -18.04 -8.46
C GLY A 114 -6.38 -18.15 -9.29
N GLY A 115 -6.71 -17.11 -10.05
CA GLY A 115 -7.90 -17.09 -10.90
C GLY A 115 -7.80 -18.00 -12.10
N VAL A 116 -6.72 -17.91 -12.87
CA VAL A 116 -6.49 -18.74 -14.05
C VAL A 116 -6.42 -20.22 -13.69
N ALA A 117 -5.66 -20.58 -12.65
CA ALA A 117 -5.48 -21.96 -12.24
C ALA A 117 -6.83 -22.56 -11.83
N THR A 118 -7.65 -21.78 -11.14
CA THR A 118 -9.01 -22.15 -10.77
C THR A 118 -9.87 -22.31 -12.02
N ALA A 119 -10.10 -21.24 -12.80
CA ALA A 119 -11.00 -21.26 -13.96
C ALA A 119 -10.68 -22.37 -14.98
N ARG A 120 -9.40 -22.64 -15.23
CA ARG A 120 -8.96 -23.71 -16.13
C ARG A 120 -9.46 -25.10 -15.73
N GLN A 121 -9.66 -25.38 -14.44
CA GLN A 121 -10.17 -26.68 -14.00
C GLN A 121 -11.61 -26.93 -14.46
N TRP A 122 -12.44 -25.87 -14.52
CA TRP A 122 -13.81 -25.96 -15.02
C TRP A 122 -13.81 -26.13 -16.54
N GLU A 123 -12.95 -25.40 -17.23
CA GLU A 123 -12.87 -25.42 -18.70
C GLU A 123 -12.37 -26.76 -19.23
N MET A 124 -11.30 -27.31 -18.64
CA MET A 124 -10.76 -28.62 -19.03
C MET A 124 -11.59 -29.81 -18.54
N ARG A 125 -12.71 -29.57 -17.84
CA ARG A 125 -13.53 -30.60 -17.16
C ARG A 125 -12.77 -31.48 -16.16
N THR A 126 -11.52 -31.16 -15.83
CA THR A 126 -10.72 -31.80 -14.76
C THR A 126 -11.44 -31.75 -13.41
N ILE A 127 -12.27 -30.72 -13.20
CA ILE A 127 -13.15 -30.59 -12.04
C ILE A 127 -14.06 -31.82 -11.84
N LYS A 128 -14.44 -32.53 -12.91
CA LYS A 128 -15.24 -33.76 -12.83
C LYS A 128 -14.45 -34.93 -12.28
N GLY A 129 -13.18 -35.07 -12.67
CA GLY A 129 -12.27 -36.10 -12.16
C GLY A 129 -11.92 -35.88 -10.69
N LEU A 130 -11.65 -34.62 -10.32
CA LEU A 130 -11.39 -34.22 -8.93
C LEU A 130 -12.58 -34.50 -7.98
N ARG A 131 -13.80 -34.61 -8.52
CA ARG A 131 -15.01 -34.92 -7.73
C ARG A 131 -15.10 -36.40 -7.35
N VAL A 132 -14.61 -37.31 -8.20
CA VAL A 132 -14.67 -38.76 -7.95
C VAL A 132 -13.60 -39.17 -6.94
N ALA A 133 -12.58 -38.33 -6.74
CA ALA A 133 -11.58 -38.54 -5.72
C ALA A 133 -12.20 -38.43 -4.31
N PRO A 134 -11.88 -39.34 -3.37
CA PRO A 134 -12.41 -39.35 -2.00
C PRO A 134 -11.72 -38.30 -1.13
N VAL A 135 -11.58 -37.06 -1.64
CA VAL A 135 -10.92 -35.94 -0.95
C VAL A 135 -11.89 -34.76 -0.85
N SER A 136 -11.80 -34.01 0.26
CA SER A 136 -12.67 -32.86 0.48
C SER A 136 -12.35 -31.74 -0.52
N GLY A 137 -13.39 -31.05 -1.00
CA GLY A 137 -13.20 -29.89 -1.89
C GLY A 137 -12.39 -28.75 -1.23
N ILE A 138 -12.37 -28.71 0.10
CA ILE A 138 -11.53 -27.78 0.87
C ILE A 138 -10.06 -28.15 0.72
N LEU A 139 -9.70 -29.44 0.81
CA LEU A 139 -8.32 -29.91 0.63
C LEU A 139 -7.79 -29.66 -0.80
N ILE A 140 -8.65 -29.82 -1.80
CA ILE A 140 -8.30 -29.46 -3.19
C ILE A 140 -8.05 -27.95 -3.29
N GLY A 141 -8.95 -27.15 -2.69
CA GLY A 141 -8.83 -25.70 -2.67
C GLY A 141 -7.57 -25.20 -1.97
N THR A 142 -7.21 -25.78 -0.82
CA THR A 142 -5.99 -25.41 -0.09
C THR A 142 -4.74 -25.76 -0.88
N GLY A 143 -4.72 -26.91 -1.58
CA GLY A 143 -3.62 -27.26 -2.49
C GLY A 143 -3.43 -26.23 -3.61
N PHE A 144 -4.52 -25.79 -4.25
CA PHE A 144 -4.45 -24.73 -5.27
C PHE A 144 -4.02 -23.39 -4.69
N LEU A 145 -4.55 -23.02 -3.53
CA LEU A 145 -4.17 -21.80 -2.83
C LEU A 145 -2.68 -21.80 -2.53
N LEU A 146 -2.15 -22.85 -1.91
CA LEU A 146 -0.74 -22.98 -1.55
C LEU A 146 0.16 -22.91 -2.79
N ALA A 147 -0.13 -23.70 -3.83
CA ALA A 147 0.70 -23.74 -5.03
C ALA A 147 0.79 -22.38 -5.73
N ASN A 148 -0.32 -21.63 -5.82
CA ASN A 148 -0.33 -20.33 -6.47
C ASN A 148 0.18 -19.20 -5.56
N ALA A 149 -0.05 -19.29 -4.24
CA ALA A 149 0.54 -18.36 -3.28
C ALA A 149 2.07 -18.47 -3.27
N ILE A 150 2.65 -19.68 -3.38
CA ILE A 150 4.09 -19.86 -3.52
C ILE A 150 4.61 -19.19 -4.80
N ARG A 151 3.94 -19.37 -5.95
CA ARG A 151 4.32 -18.68 -7.21
C ARG A 151 4.31 -17.15 -7.06
N SER A 152 3.29 -16.64 -6.39
CA SER A 152 3.15 -15.20 -6.13
C SER A 152 4.22 -14.68 -5.15
N ILE A 153 4.59 -15.46 -4.12
CA ILE A 153 5.72 -15.15 -3.24
C ILE A 153 7.03 -15.11 -4.03
N VAL A 154 7.28 -16.08 -4.92
CA VAL A 154 8.49 -16.10 -5.76
C VAL A 154 8.57 -14.83 -6.61
N ILE A 155 7.47 -14.40 -7.23
CA ILE A 155 7.43 -13.14 -7.97
C ILE A 155 7.68 -11.94 -7.05
N GLY A 156 7.10 -11.93 -5.85
CA GLY A 156 7.38 -10.91 -4.85
C GLY A 156 8.85 -10.82 -4.48
N MET A 157 9.51 -11.96 -4.26
CA MET A 157 10.94 -12.02 -3.97
C MET A 157 11.77 -11.51 -5.15
N ILE A 158 11.41 -11.87 -6.38
CA ILE A 158 12.08 -11.32 -7.59
C ILE A 158 11.92 -9.80 -7.62
N MET A 159 10.73 -9.27 -7.34
CA MET A 159 10.48 -7.82 -7.31
C MET A 159 11.27 -7.12 -6.20
N VAL A 160 11.44 -7.75 -5.03
CA VAL A 160 12.29 -7.22 -3.96
C VAL A 160 13.75 -7.18 -4.40
N VAL A 161 14.25 -8.25 -5.04
CA VAL A 161 15.62 -8.28 -5.58
C VAL A 161 15.81 -7.15 -6.60
N VAL A 162 14.90 -7.03 -7.58
CA VAL A 162 14.95 -5.96 -8.59
C VAL A 162 14.89 -4.58 -7.94
N ALA A 163 14.02 -4.38 -6.94
CA ALA A 163 13.93 -3.12 -6.21
C ALA A 163 15.26 -2.76 -5.54
N VAL A 164 15.89 -3.68 -4.82
CA VAL A 164 17.15 -3.43 -4.11
C VAL A 164 18.32 -3.25 -5.08
N THR A 165 18.35 -3.96 -6.22
CA THR A 165 19.49 -3.89 -7.16
C THR A 165 19.40 -2.76 -8.17
N CYS A 166 18.19 -2.34 -8.54
CA CYS A 166 17.96 -1.37 -9.62
C CYS A 166 17.47 -0.01 -9.13
N THR A 167 17.20 0.15 -7.83
CA THR A 167 16.68 1.39 -7.25
C THR A 167 17.29 1.68 -5.88
N ASP A 168 17.08 2.88 -5.35
CA ASP A 168 17.51 3.27 -4.00
C ASP A 168 16.58 2.72 -2.89
N PHE A 169 15.88 1.62 -3.15
CA PHE A 169 14.97 1.01 -2.19
C PHE A 169 15.75 0.34 -1.06
N SER A 170 15.62 0.88 0.15
CA SER A 170 16.15 0.27 1.36
C SER A 170 15.14 -0.72 1.93
N LEU A 171 15.65 -1.90 2.31
CA LEU A 171 14.84 -2.89 3.02
C LEU A 171 14.43 -2.35 4.39
N PRO A 172 13.19 -2.62 4.85
CA PRO A 172 12.81 -2.36 6.24
C PRO A 172 13.78 -3.04 7.22
N GLU A 173 14.07 -2.40 8.34
CA GLU A 173 14.93 -2.94 9.40
C GLU A 173 14.41 -4.30 9.88
N GLU A 174 13.10 -4.36 10.13
CA GLU A 174 12.37 -5.56 10.53
C GLU A 174 12.05 -6.49 9.35
N LYS A 175 13.09 -7.18 8.85
CA LYS A 175 13.01 -8.09 7.69
C LYS A 175 11.93 -9.17 7.83
N TRP A 176 11.65 -9.62 9.05
CA TRP A 176 10.64 -10.64 9.30
C TRP A 176 9.21 -10.11 9.05
N MET A 177 8.95 -8.83 9.36
CA MET A 177 7.65 -8.19 9.08
C MET A 177 7.43 -8.05 7.59
N MET A 178 8.48 -7.68 6.84
CA MET A 178 8.44 -7.70 5.38
C MET A 178 8.09 -9.10 4.87
N ALA A 179 8.78 -10.14 5.34
CA ALA A 179 8.48 -11.51 4.94
C ALA A 179 7.03 -11.92 5.25
N ALA A 180 6.52 -11.56 6.43
CA ALA A 180 5.12 -11.79 6.81
C ALA A 180 4.15 -11.06 5.87
N VAL A 181 4.42 -9.81 5.53
CA VAL A 181 3.59 -9.02 4.60
C VAL A 181 3.59 -9.62 3.19
N LEU A 182 4.75 -10.01 2.66
CA LEU A 182 4.85 -10.65 1.34
C LEU A 182 4.04 -11.96 1.32
N MET A 183 4.15 -12.76 2.38
CA MET A 183 3.40 -14.00 2.53
C MET A 183 1.89 -13.74 2.61
N LEU A 184 1.43 -12.93 3.55
CA LEU A 184 0.01 -12.65 3.77
C LEU A 184 -0.64 -12.02 2.54
N THR A 185 0.01 -11.03 1.93
CA THR A 185 -0.47 -10.39 0.71
C THR A 185 -0.60 -11.39 -0.44
N SER A 186 0.35 -12.33 -0.56
CA SER A 186 0.28 -13.39 -1.56
C SER A 186 -0.92 -14.33 -1.36
N PHE A 187 -1.16 -14.77 -0.12
CA PHE A 187 -2.32 -15.61 0.21
C PHE A 187 -3.63 -14.88 -0.05
N PHE A 188 -3.73 -13.61 0.36
CA PHE A 188 -4.89 -12.76 0.11
C PHE A 188 -5.15 -12.61 -1.40
N ALA A 189 -4.15 -12.19 -2.16
CA ALA A 189 -4.25 -11.99 -3.60
C ALA A 189 -4.65 -13.28 -4.32
N THR A 190 -4.05 -14.40 -3.94
CA THR A 190 -4.38 -15.72 -4.51
C THR A 190 -5.81 -16.13 -4.19
N ALA A 191 -6.28 -15.90 -2.96
CA ALA A 191 -7.66 -16.20 -2.56
C ALA A 191 -8.69 -15.35 -3.35
N ILE A 192 -8.41 -14.06 -3.57
CA ILE A 192 -9.22 -13.20 -4.45
C ILE A 192 -9.21 -13.72 -5.88
N GLY A 193 -8.03 -14.08 -6.41
CA GLY A 193 -7.91 -14.70 -7.72
C GLY A 193 -8.80 -15.94 -7.85
N MET A 194 -8.71 -16.86 -6.90
CA MET A 194 -9.52 -18.08 -6.86
C MET A 194 -11.02 -17.78 -6.83
N LEU A 195 -11.47 -16.75 -6.09
CA LEU A 195 -12.86 -16.29 -6.12
C LEU A 195 -13.27 -15.86 -7.52
N VAL A 196 -12.48 -15.00 -8.17
CA VAL A 196 -12.73 -14.56 -9.55
C VAL A 196 -12.81 -15.75 -10.48
N GLY A 197 -11.83 -16.67 -10.42
CA GLY A 197 -11.80 -17.87 -11.26
C GLY A 197 -12.96 -18.83 -11.05
N THR A 198 -13.45 -18.95 -9.80
CA THR A 198 -14.62 -19.78 -9.46
C THR A 198 -15.92 -19.19 -10.01
N LEU A 199 -16.00 -17.86 -10.08
CA LEU A 199 -17.17 -17.13 -10.60
C LEU A 199 -17.21 -17.12 -12.13
N THR A 200 -16.08 -16.84 -12.79
CA THR A 200 -15.99 -16.74 -14.26
C THR A 200 -15.99 -18.12 -14.94
N ARG A 201 -15.30 -19.10 -14.35
CA ARG A 201 -15.17 -20.50 -14.84
C ARG A 201 -14.63 -20.66 -16.27
N ARG A 202 -14.09 -19.59 -16.87
CA ARG A 202 -13.55 -19.56 -18.24
C ARG A 202 -12.22 -18.82 -18.25
N PHE A 203 -11.17 -19.43 -18.78
CA PHE A 203 -9.81 -18.86 -18.78
C PHE A 203 -9.76 -17.47 -19.40
N TYR A 204 -10.30 -17.32 -20.62
CA TYR A 204 -10.27 -16.04 -21.35
C TYR A 204 -11.08 -14.93 -20.68
N ALA A 205 -12.12 -15.27 -19.90
CA ALA A 205 -12.86 -14.28 -19.11
C ALA A 205 -12.10 -13.91 -17.82
N THR A 206 -11.39 -14.86 -17.22
CA THR A 206 -10.66 -14.62 -15.97
C THR A 206 -9.46 -13.70 -16.15
N LEU A 207 -8.73 -13.80 -17.26
CA LEU A 207 -7.53 -12.99 -17.51
C LEU A 207 -7.77 -11.47 -17.33
N PRO A 208 -8.70 -10.83 -18.07
CA PRO A 208 -8.93 -9.39 -17.92
C PRO A 208 -9.55 -9.04 -16.56
N VAL A 209 -10.45 -9.86 -16.03
CA VAL A 209 -11.08 -9.59 -14.72
C VAL A 209 -10.04 -9.65 -13.60
N ALA A 210 -9.13 -10.61 -13.63
CA ALA A 210 -8.03 -10.74 -12.69
C ALA A 210 -7.07 -9.55 -12.78
N GLY A 211 -6.70 -9.12 -13.99
CA GLY A 211 -5.85 -7.94 -14.20
C GLY A 211 -6.49 -6.65 -13.67
N ILE A 212 -7.77 -6.42 -13.99
CA ILE A 212 -8.54 -5.27 -13.48
C ILE A 212 -8.67 -5.33 -11.95
N THR A 213 -8.93 -6.51 -11.39
CA THR A 213 -9.01 -6.68 -9.93
C THR A 213 -7.68 -6.34 -9.25
N ALA A 214 -6.57 -6.83 -9.80
CA ALA A 214 -5.24 -6.57 -9.26
C ALA A 214 -4.87 -5.08 -9.31
N ILE A 215 -5.11 -4.41 -10.43
CA ILE A 215 -4.79 -2.97 -10.55
C ILE A 215 -5.68 -2.12 -9.65
N LEU A 216 -6.96 -2.47 -9.46
CA LEU A 216 -7.86 -1.77 -8.53
C LEU A 216 -7.40 -1.94 -7.08
N LEU A 217 -7.12 -3.18 -6.67
CA LEU A 217 -6.60 -3.45 -5.32
C LEU A 217 -5.33 -2.64 -5.08
N TRP A 218 -4.38 -2.67 -6.00
CA TRP A 218 -3.13 -1.94 -5.88
C TRP A 218 -3.34 -0.40 -5.86
N PHE A 219 -4.15 0.14 -6.77
CA PHE A 219 -4.38 1.57 -6.89
C PHE A 219 -5.07 2.16 -5.66
N LEU A 220 -6.16 1.53 -5.21
CA LEU A 220 -6.94 1.97 -4.05
C LEU A 220 -6.15 1.86 -2.74
N SER A 221 -5.10 1.03 -2.70
CA SER A 221 -4.28 0.81 -1.51
C SER A 221 -3.09 1.75 -1.37
N GLY A 222 -2.94 2.71 -2.28
CA GLY A 222 -1.80 3.64 -2.26
C GLY A 222 -0.63 3.21 -3.16
N GLY A 223 -0.90 2.43 -4.22
CA GLY A 223 0.12 2.06 -5.21
C GLY A 223 0.84 3.26 -5.85
N PHE A 224 0.07 4.30 -6.21
CA PHE A 224 0.59 5.53 -6.83
C PHE A 224 0.67 6.75 -5.89
N GLN A 225 -0.09 6.75 -4.80
CA GLN A 225 -0.21 7.89 -3.90
C GLN A 225 0.01 7.43 -2.47
N ASP A 226 0.61 8.29 -1.65
CA ASP A 226 0.65 8.04 -0.22
C ASP A 226 -0.76 8.16 0.36
N LEU A 227 -1.19 7.13 1.10
CA LEU A 227 -2.50 7.12 1.76
C LEU A 227 -2.64 8.23 2.79
N VAL A 228 -1.53 8.77 3.31
CA VAL A 228 -1.55 9.91 4.23
C VAL A 228 -2.07 11.16 3.54
N ALA A 229 -1.67 11.40 2.29
CA ALA A 229 -2.09 12.58 1.53
C ALA A 229 -3.60 12.64 1.28
N VAL A 230 -4.30 11.50 1.42
CA VAL A 230 -5.75 11.40 1.23
C VAL A 230 -6.51 11.09 2.52
N ARG A 231 -5.87 11.18 3.69
CA ARG A 231 -6.54 11.04 4.99
C ARG A 231 -7.76 11.97 5.10
N GLY A 232 -8.83 11.46 5.71
CA GLY A 232 -10.10 12.19 5.85
C GLY A 232 -11.00 12.18 4.61
N THR A 233 -10.55 11.61 3.49
CA THR A 233 -11.38 11.44 2.29
C THR A 233 -12.07 10.07 2.25
N PHE A 234 -13.09 9.95 1.40
CA PHE A 234 -13.71 8.64 1.10
C PHE A 234 -12.70 7.61 0.57
N LEU A 235 -11.69 8.05 -0.20
CA LEU A 235 -10.67 7.16 -0.73
C LEU A 235 -9.83 6.53 0.39
N PHE A 236 -9.50 7.28 1.43
CA PHE A 236 -8.81 6.73 2.60
C PHE A 236 -9.69 5.76 3.39
N ALA A 237 -10.98 6.06 3.55
CA ALA A 237 -11.90 5.13 4.20
C ALA A 237 -11.98 3.80 3.43
N LEU A 238 -12.05 3.87 2.10
CA LEU A 238 -12.08 2.70 1.23
C LEU A 238 -10.76 1.92 1.26
N SER A 239 -9.61 2.59 1.29
CA SER A 239 -8.31 1.92 1.36
C SER A 239 -8.15 1.13 2.66
N ARG A 240 -8.69 1.59 3.78
CA ARG A 240 -8.60 0.88 5.07
C ARG A 240 -9.42 -0.41 5.14
N VAL A 241 -10.33 -0.62 4.19
CA VAL A 241 -11.05 -1.90 3.97
C VAL A 241 -10.23 -2.88 3.12
N LEU A 242 -9.17 -2.42 2.46
CA LEU A 242 -8.33 -3.27 1.62
C LEU A 242 -7.10 -3.76 2.40
N PRO A 243 -6.86 -5.08 2.49
CA PRO A 243 -5.71 -5.64 3.20
C PRO A 243 -4.37 -5.15 2.62
N THR A 244 -4.33 -4.94 1.30
CA THR A 244 -3.16 -4.44 0.57
C THR A 244 -2.70 -3.05 1.02
N SER A 245 -3.55 -2.25 1.67
CA SER A 245 -3.15 -0.96 2.25
C SER A 245 -2.22 -1.13 3.45
N TYR A 246 -2.50 -2.12 4.31
CA TYR A 246 -1.65 -2.42 5.47
C TYR A 246 -0.30 -3.01 5.03
N ALA A 247 -0.26 -3.69 3.88
CA ALA A 247 0.99 -4.13 3.28
C ALA A 247 1.88 -2.95 2.87
N PHE A 248 1.28 -1.88 2.32
CA PHE A 248 2.00 -0.64 2.01
C PHE A 248 2.48 0.08 3.26
N ASP A 249 1.65 0.18 4.29
CA ASP A 249 2.02 0.83 5.55
C ASP A 249 3.25 0.16 6.18
N VAL A 250 3.34 -1.19 6.16
CA VAL A 250 4.50 -1.90 6.70
C VAL A 250 5.74 -1.75 5.81
N LEU A 251 5.57 -1.82 4.47
CA LEU A 251 6.70 -1.75 3.55
C LEU A 251 7.31 -0.35 3.46
N ARG A 252 6.52 0.70 3.68
CA ARG A 252 6.96 2.11 3.61
C ARG A 252 7.14 2.76 4.99
N GLY A 253 6.63 2.15 6.05
CA GLY A 253 6.58 2.71 7.39
C GLY A 253 7.89 2.65 8.17
N SER A 254 9.04 2.89 7.54
CA SER A 254 10.35 2.88 8.23
C SER A 254 10.45 3.86 9.40
N ASN A 255 9.57 4.87 9.44
CA ASN A 255 9.51 5.88 10.50
C ASN A 255 8.33 5.67 11.47
N LEU A 256 7.57 4.58 11.32
CA LEU A 256 6.48 4.25 12.24
C LEU A 256 7.00 3.43 13.42
N GLU A 257 6.35 3.58 14.57
CA GLU A 257 6.62 2.72 15.72
C GLU A 257 6.36 1.25 15.38
N GLU A 258 7.21 0.37 15.91
CA GLU A 258 7.09 -1.08 15.72
C GLU A 258 5.70 -1.61 16.15
N SER A 259 5.12 -1.03 17.20
CA SER A 259 3.77 -1.34 17.69
C SER A 259 2.68 -1.14 16.62
N VAL A 260 2.80 -0.07 15.83
CA VAL A 260 1.87 0.27 14.75
C VAL A 260 2.07 -0.68 13.57
N LEU A 261 3.32 -0.96 13.21
CA LEU A 261 3.66 -1.91 12.16
C LEU A 261 3.13 -3.31 12.49
N LEU A 262 3.24 -3.74 13.75
CA LEU A 262 2.72 -5.01 14.25
C LEU A 262 1.19 -5.06 14.15
N ALA A 263 0.51 -3.98 14.51
CA ALA A 263 -0.94 -3.87 14.35
C ALA A 263 -1.35 -3.99 12.88
N CYS A 264 -0.62 -3.35 11.96
CA CYS A 264 -0.86 -3.48 10.52
C CYS A 264 -0.71 -4.92 10.02
N VAL A 265 0.35 -5.63 10.45
CA VAL A 265 0.52 -7.06 10.13
C VAL A 265 -0.62 -7.90 10.71
N GLY A 266 -1.05 -7.63 11.94
CA GLY A 266 -2.17 -8.33 12.58
C GLY A 266 -3.49 -8.14 11.83
N VAL A 267 -3.82 -6.91 11.44
CA VAL A 267 -5.02 -6.60 10.65
C VAL A 267 -4.96 -7.29 9.29
N LEU A 268 -3.82 -7.19 8.59
CA LEU A 268 -3.59 -7.89 7.33
C LEU A 268 -3.80 -9.40 7.47
N ALA A 269 -3.30 -10.01 8.54
CA ALA A 269 -3.46 -11.44 8.81
C ALA A 269 -4.93 -11.83 8.99
N VAL A 270 -5.68 -11.10 9.83
CA VAL A 270 -7.10 -11.37 10.07
C VAL A 270 -7.92 -11.26 8.78
N MET A 271 -7.70 -10.20 8.00
CA MET A 271 -8.43 -10.02 6.74
C MET A 271 -8.05 -11.08 5.70
N THR A 272 -6.77 -11.46 5.64
CA THR A 272 -6.29 -12.54 4.76
C THR A 272 -6.98 -13.86 5.10
N VAL A 273 -7.03 -14.23 6.39
CA VAL A 273 -7.70 -15.45 6.85
C VAL A 273 -9.19 -15.43 6.47
N GLY A 274 -9.87 -14.30 6.67
CA GLY A 274 -11.28 -14.14 6.29
C GLY A 274 -11.53 -14.37 4.80
N VAL A 275 -10.70 -13.79 3.94
CA VAL A 275 -10.84 -13.92 2.47
C VAL A 275 -10.44 -15.31 1.98
N VAL A 276 -9.41 -15.92 2.57
CA VAL A 276 -9.03 -17.31 2.30
C VAL A 276 -10.18 -18.25 2.67
N ALA A 277 -10.76 -18.11 3.87
CA ALA A 277 -11.88 -18.93 4.31
C ALA A 277 -13.09 -18.76 3.38
N MET A 278 -13.41 -17.53 2.99
CA MET A 278 -14.48 -17.23 2.02
C MET A 278 -14.22 -17.89 0.66
N SER A 279 -13.00 -17.76 0.13
CA SER A 279 -12.60 -18.34 -1.15
C SER A 279 -12.74 -19.86 -1.17
N LEU A 280 -12.24 -20.52 -0.13
CA LEU A 280 -12.35 -21.97 0.03
C LEU A 280 -13.81 -22.42 0.20
N ALA A 281 -14.62 -21.68 0.96
CA ALA A 281 -16.03 -21.99 1.15
C ALA A 281 -16.84 -21.85 -0.16
N VAL A 282 -16.59 -20.80 -0.95
CA VAL A 282 -17.22 -20.59 -2.26
C VAL A 282 -16.82 -21.69 -3.24
N LEU A 283 -15.53 -22.04 -3.27
CA LEU A 283 -15.01 -23.14 -4.07
C LEU A 283 -15.66 -24.48 -3.70
N HIS A 284 -15.67 -24.81 -2.41
CA HIS A 284 -16.28 -26.04 -1.91
C HIS A 284 -17.77 -26.13 -2.25
N ARG A 285 -18.54 -25.04 -2.08
CA ARG A 285 -19.95 -24.98 -2.47
C ARG A 285 -20.15 -25.10 -3.99
N SER A 286 -19.25 -24.53 -4.78
CA SER A 286 -19.28 -24.64 -6.24
C SER A 286 -19.08 -26.09 -6.70
N LEU A 287 -18.16 -26.81 -6.05
CA LEU A 287 -17.89 -28.23 -6.29
C LEU A 287 -19.08 -29.12 -5.90
N SER A 288 -19.69 -28.89 -4.73
CA SER A 288 -20.80 -29.72 -4.22
C SER A 288 -22.11 -29.55 -5.00
N ARG A 289 -22.45 -28.33 -5.45
CA ARG A 289 -23.69 -28.06 -6.22
C ARG A 289 -23.74 -28.79 -7.57
N MET A 290 -22.60 -29.06 -8.19
CA MET A 290 -22.54 -29.85 -9.43
C MET A 290 -22.86 -31.34 -9.22
N GLY A 291 -22.78 -31.84 -7.98
CA GLY A 291 -23.21 -33.20 -7.63
C GLY A 291 -24.72 -33.41 -7.79
N ARG A 292 -25.53 -32.42 -7.39
CA ARG A 292 -27.00 -32.51 -7.40
C ARG A 292 -27.61 -32.46 -8.80
N ARG A 293 -27.07 -31.64 -9.71
CA ARG A 293 -27.63 -31.49 -11.08
C ARG A 293 -27.33 -32.66 -12.02
N GLY A 294 -26.41 -33.57 -11.66
CA GLY A 294 -26.09 -34.75 -12.48
C GLY A 294 -26.86 -36.00 -12.09
N VAL A 295 -27.75 -35.93 -11.09
CA VAL A 295 -28.64 -37.03 -10.67
C VAL A 295 -30.06 -36.84 -11.25
N GLU A 296 -30.36 -35.65 -11.80
CA GLU A 296 -31.66 -35.29 -12.39
C GLU A 296 -31.65 -35.30 -13.94
N SER A 297 -30.60 -35.81 -14.57
CA SER A 297 -30.47 -35.93 -16.04
C SER A 297 -30.03 -37.33 -16.44
#